data_AF-A0A8J5I8E1-F1
#
_entry.id   AF-A0A8J5I8E1-F1
#
_cell.length_a   1.000
_cell.length_b   1.000
_cell.length_c   1.000
_cell.angle_alpha   90.00
_cell.angle_beta   90.00
_cell.angle_gamma   90.00
#
_symmetry.space_group_name_H-M   'P 1'
#
loop_
_entity.id
_entity.type
_entity.pdbx_description
1 polymer ?
#
loop_
_entity_poly.entity_id
_entity_poly.type
_entity_poly.pdbx_seq_one_letter_code
_entity_poly.pdbx_strand_id
1 'polypeptide(L)'
;MEDSIGELLCYRECVSPAQSIYLLLCLVPSLVLSSSSNADRSIGCAMSHHRQEEHAILRESDAKDWFYKGEGAANLVLGYSGSSPSLVGKVLRIQKSARQINLSENGCLVLSDEERLIWGGVDELVKSTSKEAAARAFVQCVMTNYLDSKHIDPGACLFQFHIPIPVSKEFLEAVEMNINSQRPTWRVAASNIDNLCGSALLISDHSIISGAPKSDFCFAVEIKPKCGFLPSSEYIAEANSIKKHVTRFKMHQFLKLHQGEVSQVSGYDPLDLFSGTRDRMLLAITALFTSPQNNFRIFMNGSLIYGGLGGGADNNSVLSPKTENAIADLIAASGLQLVSLLELTAEILLRSEILHRLLATQKMDILDIEGAIHLYYNIISQPCSVCKNLSKAEVLHKYSSLHSLPLEKSLKIVGDYLIAATAKDCSLMISFRPSEDGHSASNHDTVFSKSINQSYDYKAYYIDLDLKPLKKMIYYYQLDQKIVNFYKMNQEIQGKVCCSGNGAPTAKH
;
A
#
# COMPACT_ATOMS: atom_id res chain seq x y z
N MET A 1 -33.57 53.69 5.96
CA MET A 1 -32.75 52.84 6.84
C MET A 1 -31.87 52.00 5.92
N GLU A 2 -30.90 52.49 5.12
CA GLU A 2 -29.91 53.57 5.28
C GLU A 2 -29.22 53.56 6.65
N ASP A 3 -28.06 52.91 6.74
CA ASP A 3 -26.72 53.54 6.84
C ASP A 3 -25.65 52.46 7.16
N SER A 4 -24.66 52.20 6.29
CA SER A 4 -23.36 52.91 6.09
C SER A 4 -22.22 52.24 6.91
N ILE A 5 -21.22 51.60 6.25
CA ILE A 5 -19.84 52.09 5.97
C ILE A 5 -19.03 52.28 7.28
N GLY A 6 -17.77 51.84 7.48
CA GLY A 6 -16.71 51.28 6.66
C GLY A 6 -15.40 51.21 7.48
N GLU A 7 -14.45 50.42 6.96
CA GLU A 7 -12.97 50.57 6.98
C GLU A 7 -12.22 51.51 7.96
N LEU A 8 -11.13 51.01 8.57
CA LEU A 8 -9.73 51.54 8.55
C LEU A 8 -8.87 50.71 9.53
N LEU A 9 -7.90 49.91 9.07
CA LEU A 9 -6.47 50.21 8.81
C LEU A 9 -5.55 50.35 10.04
N CYS A 10 -4.54 49.45 10.05
CA CYS A 10 -3.11 49.65 10.34
C CYS A 10 -2.66 50.58 11.48
N TYR A 11 -1.94 50.00 12.44
CA TYR A 11 -0.73 50.62 12.98
C TYR A 11 0.39 49.57 13.17
N ARG A 12 1.51 49.79 12.49
CA ARG A 12 2.83 49.21 12.77
C ARG A 12 3.52 50.08 13.83
N GLU A 13 4.33 49.44 14.68
CA GLU A 13 5.71 49.80 15.09
C GLU A 13 6.06 49.00 16.37
N CYS A 14 6.97 48.02 16.27
CA CYS A 14 8.40 48.13 16.59
C CYS A 14 8.70 48.37 18.08
N VAL A 15 9.29 47.38 18.77
CA VAL A 15 10.55 47.45 19.55
C VAL A 15 10.76 46.11 20.30
N SER A 16 11.94 45.52 20.14
CA SER A 16 12.58 44.52 21.03
C SER A 16 13.91 45.15 21.53
N PRO A 17 14.76 44.54 22.38
CA PRO A 17 14.68 43.28 23.14
C PRO A 17 15.22 43.37 24.61
N ALA A 18 15.26 42.20 25.28
CA ALA A 18 16.17 41.79 26.37
C ALA A 18 15.82 42.12 27.84
N GLN A 19 15.69 41.07 28.67
CA GLN A 19 16.63 40.76 29.77
C GLN A 19 16.26 39.49 30.59
N SER A 20 17.27 38.60 30.66
CA SER A 20 17.76 37.80 31.80
C SER A 20 16.98 36.69 32.53
N ILE A 21 17.65 35.54 32.47
CA ILE A 21 17.67 34.27 33.23
C ILE A 21 17.99 34.50 34.73
N TYR A 22 17.39 33.74 35.67
CA TYR A 22 18.06 32.92 36.72
C TYR A 22 17.10 32.31 37.79
N LEU A 23 17.17 30.98 37.93
CA LEU A 23 17.25 30.11 39.13
C LEU A 23 16.12 29.86 40.17
N LEU A 24 15.77 28.55 40.24
CA LEU A 24 15.73 27.57 41.36
C LEU A 24 14.90 27.76 42.66
N LEU A 25 14.02 26.76 42.86
CA LEU A 25 13.88 25.81 43.99
C LEU A 25 14.10 26.28 45.45
N CYS A 26 13.06 26.08 46.27
CA CYS A 26 13.04 25.26 47.52
C CYS A 26 12.00 25.78 48.51
N LEU A 27 10.96 24.99 48.85
CA LEU A 27 10.27 25.08 50.13
C LEU A 27 9.74 23.71 50.59
N VAL A 28 10.42 23.14 51.58
CA VAL A 28 9.85 22.32 52.68
C VAL A 28 10.41 22.96 53.96
N PRO A 29 9.68 23.03 55.10
CA PRO A 29 9.73 21.98 56.13
C PRO A 29 8.35 21.86 56.88
N SER A 30 8.01 20.95 57.80
CA SER A 30 8.73 20.31 58.91
C SER A 30 7.94 19.10 59.46
N LEU A 31 8.68 18.17 60.08
CA LEU A 31 8.25 16.98 60.84
C LEU A 31 7.77 17.27 62.27
N VAL A 32 6.91 16.41 62.83
CA VAL A 32 6.91 16.02 64.26
C VAL A 32 6.56 14.52 64.40
N LEU A 33 7.34 13.80 65.20
CA LEU A 33 7.20 12.38 65.61
C LEU A 33 6.53 12.27 66.99
N SER A 34 5.70 11.25 67.21
CA SER A 34 5.60 10.53 68.50
C SER A 34 5.02 9.12 68.33
N SER A 35 5.42 8.24 69.24
CA SER A 35 5.38 6.76 69.22
C SER A 35 4.16 6.14 69.93
N SER A 36 3.68 4.95 69.50
CA SER A 36 3.58 3.72 70.32
C SER A 36 2.76 2.57 69.68
N SER A 37 3.38 1.38 69.73
CA SER A 37 2.88 -0.01 69.91
C SER A 37 1.76 -0.66 69.06
N ASN A 38 2.15 -1.81 68.52
CA ASN A 38 1.45 -3.12 68.43
C ASN A 38 0.56 -3.48 67.23
N ALA A 39 1.05 -4.54 66.56
CA ALA A 39 0.35 -5.76 66.16
C ALA A 39 -0.09 -5.93 64.69
N ASP A 40 0.65 -6.85 64.06
CA ASP A 40 0.21 -7.95 63.20
C ASP A 40 -0.10 -7.74 61.70
N ARG A 41 0.84 -8.29 60.92
CA ARG A 41 0.66 -9.27 59.82
C ARG A 41 -0.42 -8.94 58.78
N SER A 42 0.01 -8.36 57.66
CA SER A 42 -0.30 -8.82 56.29
C SER A 42 0.15 -7.80 55.24
N ILE A 43 1.46 -7.61 55.08
CA ILE A 43 1.99 -6.91 53.90
C ILE A 43 3.14 -7.75 53.35
N GLY A 44 2.78 -8.68 52.49
CA GLY A 44 3.70 -9.61 51.84
C GLY A 44 3.12 -10.16 50.56
N CYS A 45 2.45 -9.34 49.75
CA CYS A 45 2.09 -9.68 48.36
C CYS A 45 1.50 -8.46 47.63
N ALA A 46 2.26 -7.39 47.40
CA ALA A 46 1.80 -6.31 46.50
C ALA A 46 2.92 -5.34 46.12
N MET A 47 4.13 -5.80 45.80
CA MET A 47 5.15 -4.95 45.13
C MET A 47 6.13 -5.82 44.34
N SER A 48 5.64 -6.49 43.29
CA SER A 48 6.51 -7.13 42.29
C SER A 48 5.82 -7.39 40.94
N HIS A 49 4.91 -6.53 40.48
CA HIS A 49 4.29 -6.67 39.15
C HIS A 49 4.30 -5.40 38.29
N HIS A 50 5.13 -4.41 38.60
CA HIS A 50 5.37 -3.26 37.72
C HIS A 50 6.87 -3.04 37.51
N ARG A 51 7.49 -3.95 36.75
CA ARG A 51 8.71 -3.72 35.98
C ARG A 51 8.96 -4.89 35.03
N GLN A 52 9.34 -4.55 33.79
CA GLN A 52 9.76 -5.42 32.67
C GLN A 52 8.63 -6.05 31.81
N GLU A 53 7.98 -5.25 30.97
CA GLU A 53 7.78 -5.69 29.59
C GLU A 53 9.12 -5.44 28.86
N GLU A 54 10.03 -6.41 28.92
CA GLU A 54 11.23 -6.41 28.08
C GLU A 54 10.78 -6.42 26.61
N HIS A 55 11.12 -5.35 25.89
CA HIS A 55 10.93 -5.26 24.44
C HIS A 55 11.83 -6.28 23.75
N ALA A 56 11.32 -7.50 23.60
CA ALA A 56 12.10 -8.64 23.14
C ALA A 56 12.46 -8.49 21.65
N ILE A 57 13.76 -8.42 21.39
CA ILE A 57 14.34 -8.70 20.06
C ILE A 57 13.86 -10.10 19.66
N LEU A 58 13.32 -10.28 18.45
CA LEU A 58 12.96 -11.60 17.96
C LEU A 58 14.25 -12.40 17.68
N ARG A 59 14.38 -13.56 18.32
CA ARG A 59 15.54 -14.46 18.26
C ARG A 59 15.20 -15.74 17.51
N GLU A 60 16.21 -16.53 17.17
CA GLU A 60 16.07 -17.82 16.49
C GLU A 60 14.93 -18.70 17.06
N SER A 61 14.82 -18.78 18.39
CA SER A 61 13.79 -19.57 19.09
C SER A 61 12.36 -19.17 18.76
N ASP A 62 12.15 -17.91 18.36
CA ASP A 62 10.83 -17.34 18.08
C ASP A 62 10.39 -17.65 16.64
N ALA A 63 11.30 -18.04 15.74
CA ALA A 63 11.02 -18.30 14.34
C ALA A 63 9.96 -19.40 14.11
N LYS A 64 9.81 -20.32 15.07
CA LYS A 64 8.79 -21.39 15.05
C LYS A 64 7.35 -20.87 15.21
N ASP A 65 7.17 -19.69 15.78
CA ASP A 65 5.86 -19.08 16.02
C ASP A 65 5.37 -18.25 14.83
N TRP A 66 6.14 -18.21 13.73
CA TRP A 66 5.82 -17.46 12.53
C TRP A 66 5.66 -18.38 11.33
N PHE A 67 4.59 -18.19 10.56
CA PHE A 67 4.31 -18.98 9.36
C PHE A 67 4.20 -18.11 8.11
N TYR A 68 4.48 -18.69 6.95
CA TYR A 68 4.41 -17.98 5.68
C TYR A 68 2.98 -17.57 5.35
N LYS A 69 2.74 -16.27 5.14
CA LYS A 69 1.42 -15.74 4.77
C LYS A 69 1.37 -15.26 3.32
N GLY A 70 2.48 -14.76 2.79
CA GLY A 70 2.61 -14.37 1.39
C GLY A 70 3.82 -13.48 1.13
N GLU A 71 4.04 -13.10 -0.12
CA GLU A 71 5.10 -12.16 -0.48
C GLU A 71 4.82 -11.33 -1.72
N GLY A 72 5.33 -10.09 -1.70
CA GLY A 72 5.42 -9.22 -2.87
C GLY A 72 6.80 -9.28 -3.52
N ALA A 73 7.13 -8.28 -4.34
CA ALA A 73 8.47 -8.15 -4.90
C ALA A 73 9.50 -7.71 -3.85
N ALA A 74 9.12 -6.78 -2.98
CA ALA A 74 10.03 -6.16 -2.01
C ALA A 74 9.96 -6.76 -0.61
N ASN A 75 8.83 -7.35 -0.23
CA ASN A 75 8.56 -7.76 1.15
C ASN A 75 8.00 -9.17 1.24
N LEU A 76 8.36 -9.85 2.31
CA LEU A 76 7.80 -11.10 2.81
C LEU A 76 6.86 -10.79 3.98
N VAL A 77 5.76 -11.52 4.10
CA VAL A 77 4.79 -11.39 5.21
C VAL A 77 4.63 -12.72 5.92
N LEU A 78 4.79 -12.71 7.24
CA LEU A 78 4.62 -13.86 8.13
C LEU A 78 3.43 -13.62 9.07
N GLY A 79 2.58 -14.62 9.26
CA GLY A 79 1.55 -14.59 10.30
C GLY A 79 2.09 -15.14 11.63
N TYR A 80 1.59 -14.63 12.75
CA TYR A 80 1.92 -15.14 14.07
C TYR A 80 0.96 -16.27 14.49
N SER A 81 1.52 -17.39 14.95
CA SER A 81 0.78 -18.56 15.45
C SER A 81 1.10 -18.92 16.90
N GLY A 82 1.97 -18.16 17.57
CA GLY A 82 2.26 -18.34 18.99
C GLY A 82 1.17 -17.79 19.91
N SER A 83 1.45 -17.74 21.21
CA SER A 83 0.49 -17.35 22.25
C SER A 83 0.78 -15.99 22.91
N SER A 84 1.81 -15.26 22.49
CA SER A 84 2.18 -13.97 23.08
C SER A 84 1.08 -12.92 22.82
N PRO A 85 0.43 -12.36 23.86
CA PRO A 85 -0.70 -11.44 23.69
C PRO A 85 -0.39 -10.20 22.85
N SER A 86 0.85 -9.71 22.86
CA SER A 86 1.28 -8.55 22.07
C SER A 86 1.47 -8.84 20.58
N LEU A 87 1.56 -10.13 20.20
CA LEU A 87 1.81 -10.59 18.84
C LEU A 87 0.60 -11.33 18.22
N VAL A 88 -0.35 -11.81 19.03
CA VAL A 88 -1.57 -12.45 18.49
C VAL A 88 -2.32 -11.47 17.58
N GLY A 89 -2.68 -11.95 16.38
CA GLY A 89 -3.36 -11.16 15.37
C GLY A 89 -2.47 -10.13 14.69
N LYS A 90 -1.14 -10.32 14.76
CA LYS A 90 -0.16 -9.52 14.02
C LYS A 90 0.49 -10.32 12.88
N VAL A 91 0.98 -9.59 11.91
CA VAL A 91 1.88 -10.07 10.86
C VAL A 91 3.22 -9.36 10.96
N LEU A 92 4.29 -10.09 10.65
CA LEU A 92 5.63 -9.55 10.53
C LEU A 92 5.98 -9.37 9.06
N ARG A 93 6.34 -8.15 8.69
CA ARG A 93 6.73 -7.78 7.34
C ARG A 93 8.24 -7.54 7.28
N ILE A 94 8.90 -8.36 6.47
CA ILE A 94 10.37 -8.43 6.38
C ILE A 94 10.79 -8.05 4.95
N GLN A 95 11.80 -7.19 4.82
CA GLN A 95 12.33 -6.82 3.52
C GLN A 95 13.11 -7.95 2.85
N LYS A 96 13.06 -7.96 1.52
CA LYS A 96 13.81 -8.88 0.68
C LYS A 96 14.96 -8.18 -0.03
N SER A 97 16.03 -8.91 -0.25
CA SER A 97 17.17 -8.52 -1.06
C SER A 97 17.17 -9.30 -2.39
N ALA A 98 17.44 -8.61 -3.49
CA ALA A 98 17.58 -9.26 -4.79
C ALA A 98 18.91 -10.03 -4.84
N ARG A 99 18.88 -11.28 -5.33
CA ARG A 99 20.11 -12.12 -5.39
C ARG A 99 21.20 -11.57 -6.33
N GLN A 100 20.85 -10.68 -7.26
CA GLN A 100 21.74 -10.24 -8.34
C GLN A 100 22.41 -8.86 -8.14
N ILE A 101 22.37 -8.27 -6.95
CA ILE A 101 23.08 -7.01 -6.70
C ILE A 101 24.25 -7.28 -5.76
N ASN A 102 25.45 -7.42 -6.35
CA ASN A 102 26.69 -7.18 -5.63
C ASN A 102 26.57 -5.81 -4.96
N LEU A 103 26.63 -5.81 -3.63
CA LEU A 103 26.59 -4.62 -2.80
C LEU A 103 27.61 -3.61 -3.34
N SER A 104 27.12 -2.42 -3.71
CA SER A 104 27.97 -1.24 -3.74
C SER A 104 28.58 -1.04 -2.35
N GLU A 105 29.90 -0.94 -2.28
CA GLU A 105 30.74 -0.77 -1.08
C GLU A 105 30.56 0.56 -0.31
N ASN A 106 29.45 1.27 -0.49
CA ASN A 106 29.09 2.40 0.36
C ASN A 106 27.76 2.05 1.03
N GLY A 107 27.74 2.06 2.37
CA GLY A 107 26.57 1.74 3.17
C GLY A 107 25.30 2.33 2.53
N CYS A 108 24.35 1.45 2.18
CA CYS A 108 23.17 1.85 1.43
C CYS A 108 22.41 2.91 2.23
N LEU A 109 22.55 4.19 1.83
CA LEU A 109 21.80 5.28 2.44
C LEU A 109 20.31 4.91 2.38
N VAL A 110 19.59 5.18 3.47
CA VAL A 110 18.15 4.91 3.58
C VAL A 110 17.38 5.70 2.51
N LEU A 111 17.80 6.94 2.26
CA LEU A 111 17.32 7.83 1.20
C LEU A 111 18.54 8.44 0.48
N SER A 112 18.45 8.63 -0.83
CA SER A 112 19.44 9.44 -1.58
C SER A 112 19.36 10.91 -1.20
N ASP A 113 20.38 11.70 -1.55
CA ASP A 113 20.37 13.14 -1.26
C ASP A 113 19.21 13.86 -1.98
N GLU A 114 18.86 13.45 -3.19
CA GLU A 114 17.70 13.99 -3.91
C GLU A 114 16.37 13.55 -3.27
N GLU A 115 16.28 12.33 -2.75
CA GLU A 115 15.11 11.89 -1.98
C GLU A 115 14.97 12.71 -0.69
N ARG A 116 16.07 13.06 -0.02
CA ARG A 116 16.05 13.97 1.14
C ARG A 116 15.60 15.38 0.77
N LEU A 117 15.91 15.86 -0.44
CA LEU A 117 15.38 17.14 -0.93
C LEU A 117 13.87 17.07 -1.18
N ILE A 118 13.38 16.00 -1.81
CA ILE A 118 11.94 15.80 -2.07
C ILE A 118 11.17 15.74 -0.74
N TRP A 119 11.70 14.99 0.23
CA TRP A 119 11.05 14.75 1.52
C TRP A 119 11.52 15.72 2.62
N GLY A 120 12.18 16.82 2.27
CA GLY A 120 12.83 17.74 3.22
C GLY A 120 11.90 18.35 4.27
N GLY A 121 10.59 18.40 4.00
CA GLY A 121 9.58 18.84 4.96
C GLY A 121 9.09 17.77 5.95
N VAL A 122 9.63 16.55 5.89
CA VAL A 122 9.21 15.40 6.70
C VAL A 122 10.39 14.89 7.52
N ASP A 123 10.65 15.57 8.64
CA ASP A 123 11.80 15.34 9.51
C ASP A 123 12.02 13.88 9.90
N GLU A 124 10.96 13.17 10.29
CA GLU A 124 11.02 11.77 10.73
C GLU A 124 11.46 10.82 9.60
N LEU A 125 11.04 11.11 8.36
CA LEU A 125 11.41 10.35 7.19
C LEU A 125 12.88 10.60 6.81
N VAL A 126 13.31 11.86 6.79
CA VAL A 126 14.70 12.24 6.44
C VAL A 126 15.71 11.73 7.48
N LYS A 127 15.32 11.71 8.76
CA LYS A 127 16.16 11.24 9.89
C LYS A 127 16.12 9.72 10.08
N SER A 128 15.38 8.98 9.25
CA SER A 128 15.24 7.53 9.38
C SER A 128 16.59 6.81 9.22
N THR A 129 16.87 5.88 10.14
CA THR A 129 18.13 5.13 10.21
C THR A 129 18.07 3.74 9.58
N SER A 130 16.86 3.24 9.27
CA SER A 130 16.62 2.00 8.54
C SER A 130 15.54 2.18 7.47
N LYS A 131 15.48 1.25 6.51
CA LYS A 131 14.44 1.27 5.47
C LYS A 131 13.06 1.00 6.05
N GLU A 132 12.95 0.22 7.12
CA GLU A 132 11.71 -0.04 7.84
C GLU A 132 11.23 1.22 8.57
N ALA A 133 12.14 1.96 9.21
CA ALA A 133 11.83 3.24 9.82
C ALA A 133 11.34 4.25 8.77
N ALA A 134 12.01 4.33 7.62
CA ALA A 134 11.59 5.20 6.51
C ALA A 134 10.24 4.78 5.92
N ALA A 135 10.01 3.48 5.72
CA ALA A 135 8.73 2.97 5.23
C ALA A 135 7.58 3.34 6.20
N ARG A 136 7.79 3.17 7.51
CA ARG A 136 6.85 3.59 8.54
C ARG A 136 6.60 5.09 8.54
N ALA A 137 7.67 5.90 8.57
CA ALA A 137 7.58 7.35 8.58
C ALA A 137 6.87 7.89 7.33
N PHE A 138 7.13 7.29 6.17
CA PHE A 138 6.41 7.63 4.94
C PHE A 138 4.91 7.35 5.06
N VAL A 139 4.52 6.17 5.56
CA VAL A 139 3.09 5.86 5.76
C VAL A 139 2.46 6.81 6.79
N GLN A 140 3.09 6.97 7.95
CA GLN A 140 2.56 7.73 9.08
C GLN A 140 2.51 9.24 8.82
N CYS A 141 3.49 9.80 8.14
CA CYS A 141 3.69 11.26 8.06
C CYS A 141 3.41 11.81 6.66
N VAL A 142 3.35 10.95 5.64
CA VAL A 142 3.00 11.35 4.26
C VAL A 142 1.64 10.78 3.86
N MET A 143 1.45 9.45 3.88
CA MET A 143 0.25 8.84 3.30
C MET A 143 -1.03 9.14 4.10
N THR A 144 -0.94 9.31 5.42
CA THR A 144 -2.07 9.73 6.29
C THR A 144 -2.62 11.12 5.96
N ASN A 145 -1.86 11.98 5.29
CA ASN A 145 -2.34 13.29 4.85
C ASN A 145 -3.24 13.21 3.62
N TYR A 146 -3.13 12.13 2.84
CA TYR A 146 -3.82 11.97 1.56
C TYR A 146 -4.91 10.89 1.60
N LEU A 147 -4.75 9.92 2.49
CA LEU A 147 -5.71 8.86 2.75
C LEU A 147 -6.35 9.06 4.12
N ASP A 148 -7.46 8.39 4.40
CA ASP A 148 -8.05 8.44 5.74
C ASP A 148 -7.19 7.65 6.73
N SER A 149 -6.76 8.31 7.82
CA SER A 149 -5.96 7.67 8.87
C SER A 149 -6.70 6.52 9.56
N LYS A 150 -8.04 6.50 9.53
CA LYS A 150 -8.87 5.37 9.95
C LYS A 150 -8.53 4.06 9.22
N HIS A 151 -8.12 4.17 7.96
CA HIS A 151 -7.89 3.03 7.06
C HIS A 151 -6.40 2.73 6.87
N ILE A 152 -5.52 3.27 7.71
CA ILE A 152 -4.08 3.06 7.66
C ILE A 152 -3.60 2.42 8.95
N ASP A 153 -2.86 1.32 8.84
CA ASP A 153 -2.02 0.79 9.92
C ASP A 153 -0.54 1.05 9.56
N PRO A 154 0.12 2.04 10.16
CA PRO A 154 1.52 2.35 9.91
C PRO A 154 2.47 1.30 10.52
N GLY A 155 1.94 0.33 11.27
CA GLY A 155 2.67 -0.67 12.06
C GLY A 155 2.77 -0.30 13.54
N ALA A 156 3.05 -1.28 14.38
CA ALA A 156 3.44 -1.07 15.76
C ALA A 156 4.89 -0.59 15.85
N CYS A 157 5.18 0.23 16.85
CA CYS A 157 6.53 0.60 17.24
C CYS A 157 6.67 0.49 18.76
N LEU A 158 7.90 0.35 19.23
CA LEU A 158 8.17 0.48 20.66
C LEU A 158 7.83 1.91 21.11
N PHE A 159 7.02 2.02 22.18
CA PHE A 159 6.26 3.20 22.62
C PHE A 159 7.09 4.46 22.96
N GLN A 160 8.39 4.46 22.75
CA GLN A 160 9.26 5.59 23.08
C GLN A 160 10.19 6.05 21.95
N PHE A 161 10.35 5.27 20.87
CA PHE A 161 11.35 5.59 19.84
C PHE A 161 10.87 5.45 18.40
N HIS A 162 9.61 5.07 18.16
CA HIS A 162 9.08 4.85 16.79
C HIS A 162 9.89 3.84 15.96
N ILE A 163 10.65 2.95 16.61
CA ILE A 163 11.51 1.98 15.94
C ILE A 163 10.69 0.71 15.61
N PRO A 164 10.86 0.15 14.39
CA PRO A 164 10.35 -1.18 14.04
C PRO A 164 10.89 -2.28 14.99
N ILE A 165 10.27 -3.45 15.01
CA ILE A 165 10.64 -4.52 15.94
C ILE A 165 12.05 -5.03 15.63
N PRO A 166 12.99 -5.04 16.59
CA PRO A 166 14.33 -5.59 16.36
C PRO A 166 14.29 -7.09 16.07
N VAL A 167 15.09 -7.55 15.11
CA VAL A 167 15.23 -8.96 14.75
C VAL A 167 16.69 -9.36 14.74
N SER A 168 17.01 -10.56 15.22
CA SER A 168 18.36 -11.11 15.14
C SER A 168 18.62 -11.72 13.76
N LYS A 169 19.89 -11.82 13.37
CA LYS A 169 20.28 -12.45 12.10
C LYS A 169 19.88 -13.93 12.09
N GLU A 170 20.05 -14.62 13.20
CA GLU A 170 19.73 -16.03 13.39
C GLU A 170 18.21 -16.27 13.27
N PHE A 171 17.38 -15.33 13.76
CA PHE A 171 15.94 -15.35 13.51
C PHE A 171 15.62 -15.31 12.01
N LEU A 172 16.23 -14.38 11.26
CA LEU A 172 15.98 -14.26 9.82
C LEU A 172 16.43 -15.49 9.04
N GLU A 173 17.58 -16.07 9.41
CA GLU A 173 18.09 -17.31 8.81
C GLU A 173 17.16 -18.50 9.09
N ALA A 174 16.71 -18.66 10.34
CA ALA A 174 15.76 -19.71 10.71
C ALA A 174 14.42 -19.55 9.99
N VAL A 175 13.91 -18.32 9.87
CA VAL A 175 12.69 -18.02 9.11
C VAL A 175 12.85 -18.41 7.63
N GLU A 176 13.93 -17.98 6.96
CA GLU A 176 14.18 -18.32 5.55
C GLU A 176 14.16 -19.84 5.34
N MET A 177 14.81 -20.60 6.23
CA MET A 177 14.81 -22.06 6.18
C MET A 177 13.41 -22.66 6.34
N ASN A 178 12.62 -22.16 7.31
CA ASN A 178 11.29 -22.69 7.62
C ASN A 178 10.27 -22.50 6.48
N ILE A 179 10.41 -21.41 5.72
CA ILE A 179 9.42 -21.03 4.70
C ILE A 179 9.85 -21.39 3.27
N ASN A 180 11.11 -21.76 3.03
CA ASN A 180 11.66 -21.90 1.67
C ASN A 180 10.85 -22.84 0.77
N SER A 181 10.29 -23.92 1.32
CA SER A 181 9.44 -24.88 0.58
C SER A 181 8.03 -24.36 0.30
N GLN A 182 7.59 -23.30 0.98
CA GLN A 182 6.26 -22.71 0.86
C GLN A 182 6.25 -21.53 -0.14
N ARG A 183 7.42 -20.91 -0.35
CA ARG A 183 7.59 -19.80 -1.29
C ARG A 183 7.52 -20.31 -2.75
N PRO A 184 6.86 -19.58 -3.67
CA PRO A 184 6.88 -19.92 -5.10
C PRO A 184 8.32 -19.99 -5.63
N THR A 185 8.62 -20.99 -6.46
CA THR A 185 9.98 -21.24 -6.98
C THR A 185 10.62 -20.03 -7.65
N TRP A 186 9.83 -19.30 -8.46
CA TRP A 186 10.29 -18.07 -9.12
C TRP A 186 10.55 -16.91 -8.15
N ARG A 187 9.87 -16.86 -6.99
CA ARG A 187 10.11 -15.88 -5.93
C ARG A 187 11.41 -16.17 -5.18
N VAL A 188 11.66 -17.45 -4.89
CA VAL A 188 12.93 -17.93 -4.29
C VAL A 188 14.10 -17.63 -5.22
N ALA A 189 13.93 -17.86 -6.52
CA ALA A 189 14.95 -17.55 -7.53
C ALA A 189 15.27 -16.05 -7.63
N ALA A 190 14.26 -15.19 -7.47
CA ALA A 190 14.43 -13.75 -7.61
C ALA A 190 15.05 -13.05 -6.38
N SER A 191 14.74 -13.52 -5.16
CA SER A 191 15.03 -12.77 -3.93
C SER A 191 15.05 -13.63 -2.67
N ASN A 192 15.82 -13.21 -1.67
CA ASN A 192 15.86 -13.78 -0.32
C ASN A 192 15.43 -12.74 0.72
N ILE A 193 15.21 -13.15 1.97
CA ILE A 193 15.17 -12.23 3.11
C ILE A 193 16.51 -11.47 3.18
N ASP A 194 16.43 -10.18 3.48
CA ASP A 194 17.61 -9.38 3.78
C ASP A 194 18.14 -9.71 5.17
N ASN A 195 19.12 -10.61 5.25
CA ASN A 195 19.73 -11.06 6.51
C ASN A 195 20.60 -10.00 7.20
N LEU A 196 20.82 -8.84 6.58
CA LEU A 196 21.49 -7.69 7.18
C LEU A 196 20.50 -6.74 7.83
N CYS A 197 19.19 -6.96 7.67
CA CYS A 197 18.19 -6.11 8.27
C CYS A 197 18.09 -6.37 9.79
N GLY A 198 18.27 -5.33 10.60
CA GLY A 198 18.17 -5.42 12.07
C GLY A 198 16.77 -5.21 12.62
N SER A 199 15.76 -4.96 11.77
CA SER A 199 14.40 -4.66 12.22
C SER A 199 13.32 -5.11 11.22
N ALA A 200 12.10 -5.34 11.69
CA ALA A 200 10.97 -5.70 10.85
C ALA A 200 9.71 -4.91 11.25
N LEU A 201 8.77 -4.75 10.32
CA LEU A 201 7.51 -4.05 10.58
C LEU A 201 6.47 -5.03 11.11
N LEU A 202 6.00 -4.82 12.33
CA LEU A 202 4.89 -5.57 12.93
C LEU A 202 3.59 -4.81 12.65
N ILE A 203 2.65 -5.42 11.93
CA ILE A 203 1.39 -4.78 11.49
C ILE A 203 0.23 -5.65 11.94
N SER A 204 -0.95 -5.09 12.11
CA SER A 204 -2.15 -5.89 12.37
C SER A 204 -2.45 -6.82 11.21
N ASP A 205 -2.89 -8.05 11.51
CA ASP A 205 -3.37 -8.96 10.49
C ASP A 205 -4.77 -8.51 10.03
N HIS A 206 -4.85 -7.80 8.91
CA HIS A 206 -6.13 -7.36 8.36
C HIS A 206 -6.91 -8.47 7.65
N SER A 207 -6.42 -9.72 7.65
CA SER A 207 -7.19 -10.86 7.12
C SER A 207 -8.10 -11.51 8.18
N ILE A 208 -8.08 -10.98 9.41
CA ILE A 208 -8.96 -11.31 10.53
C ILE A 208 -9.57 -10.05 11.13
N ILE A 209 -10.74 -10.13 11.80
CA ILE A 209 -11.36 -8.96 12.46
C ILE A 209 -10.87 -8.78 13.90
N SER A 210 -10.93 -9.81 14.74
CA SER A 210 -10.62 -9.78 16.18
C SER A 210 -9.37 -10.60 16.53
N GLY A 211 -8.65 -10.18 17.58
CA GLY A 211 -7.27 -10.54 17.94
C GLY A 211 -7.01 -11.97 18.41
N ALA A 212 -7.79 -12.96 17.97
CA ALA A 212 -7.42 -14.38 18.06
C ALA A 212 -8.03 -15.15 16.87
N PRO A 213 -7.26 -15.95 16.11
CA PRO A 213 -7.78 -16.74 14.98
C PRO A 213 -8.87 -17.77 15.33
N LYS A 214 -9.20 -17.94 16.62
CA LYS A 214 -9.99 -19.05 17.15
C LYS A 214 -11.35 -18.68 17.77
N SER A 215 -11.72 -17.40 17.90
CA SER A 215 -12.99 -17.08 18.58
C SER A 215 -14.17 -16.84 17.63
N ASP A 216 -14.00 -16.15 16.49
CA ASP A 216 -15.14 -15.78 15.63
C ASP A 216 -14.83 -16.02 14.14
N PHE A 217 -15.82 -16.57 13.40
CA PHE A 217 -15.73 -16.72 11.96
C PHE A 217 -15.57 -15.36 11.27
N CYS A 218 -14.58 -15.24 10.40
CA CYS A 218 -14.39 -14.07 9.56
C CYS A 218 -13.85 -14.45 8.19
N PHE A 219 -14.09 -13.58 7.22
CA PHE A 219 -13.46 -13.65 5.91
C PHE A 219 -12.92 -12.29 5.53
N ALA A 220 -12.00 -12.26 4.59
CA ALA A 220 -11.46 -11.01 4.08
C ALA A 220 -11.25 -11.09 2.57
N VAL A 221 -11.34 -9.94 1.92
CA VAL A 221 -11.06 -9.76 0.50
C VAL A 221 -9.91 -8.77 0.37
N GLU A 222 -8.89 -9.13 -0.39
CA GLU A 222 -7.84 -8.21 -0.82
C GLU A 222 -8.06 -7.84 -2.27
N ILE A 223 -8.10 -6.54 -2.56
CA ILE A 223 -8.22 -5.99 -3.91
C ILE A 223 -7.00 -5.12 -4.20
N LYS A 224 -6.33 -5.36 -5.33
CA LYS A 224 -5.34 -4.43 -5.88
C LYS A 224 -5.97 -3.59 -6.98
N PRO A 225 -6.46 -2.37 -6.68
CA PRO A 225 -7.39 -1.66 -7.56
C PRO A 225 -6.70 -1.08 -8.81
N LYS A 226 -5.39 -0.83 -8.77
CA LYS A 226 -4.62 -0.16 -9.84
C LYS A 226 -5.11 1.28 -10.06
N CYS A 227 -4.73 1.88 -11.19
CA CYS A 227 -5.02 3.29 -11.51
C CYS A 227 -6.47 3.47 -12.01
N GLY A 228 -7.28 4.23 -11.28
CA GLY A 228 -8.71 4.45 -11.51
C GLY A 228 -9.08 5.64 -12.39
N PHE A 229 -8.13 6.21 -13.14
CA PHE A 229 -8.39 7.33 -14.05
C PHE A 229 -7.57 7.20 -15.34
N LEU A 230 -8.02 7.92 -16.38
CA LEU A 230 -7.27 8.13 -17.62
C LEU A 230 -6.49 9.45 -17.52
N PRO A 231 -5.21 9.48 -17.90
CA PRO A 231 -4.41 10.70 -17.86
C PRO A 231 -4.93 11.72 -18.89
N SER A 232 -4.87 12.99 -18.52
CA SER A 232 -5.26 14.13 -19.38
C SER A 232 -4.09 15.05 -19.72
N SER A 233 -2.86 14.65 -19.38
CA SER A 233 -1.66 15.48 -19.54
C SER A 233 -1.44 15.92 -21.00
N GLU A 234 -1.05 17.19 -21.15
CA GLU A 234 -0.59 17.77 -22.42
C GLU A 234 0.79 17.26 -22.85
N TYR A 235 1.56 16.71 -21.91
CA TYR A 235 2.91 16.21 -22.15
C TYR A 235 2.95 14.82 -22.78
N ILE A 236 1.81 14.11 -22.80
CA ILE A 236 1.67 12.86 -23.56
C ILE A 236 1.97 13.14 -25.04
N ALA A 237 2.87 12.37 -25.63
CA ALA A 237 3.20 12.45 -27.05
C ALA A 237 1.96 12.16 -27.91
N GLU A 238 1.84 12.83 -29.06
CA GLU A 238 0.69 12.62 -29.96
C GLU A 238 0.61 11.16 -30.44
N ALA A 239 1.78 10.54 -30.67
CA ALA A 239 1.88 9.12 -30.98
C ALA A 239 1.32 8.21 -29.87
N ASN A 240 1.21 8.71 -28.63
CA ASN A 240 0.74 7.97 -27.45
C ASN A 240 -0.67 8.42 -27.02
N SER A 241 -1.42 9.12 -27.87
CA SER A 241 -2.77 9.65 -27.56
C SER A 241 -3.76 8.58 -27.06
N ILE A 242 -3.56 7.30 -27.42
CA ILE A 242 -4.35 6.16 -26.92
C ILE A 242 -4.39 6.08 -25.39
N LYS A 243 -3.36 6.58 -24.68
CA LYS A 243 -3.31 6.65 -23.21
C LYS A 243 -4.47 7.45 -22.62
N LYS A 244 -5.01 8.41 -23.37
CA LYS A 244 -6.15 9.25 -22.95
C LYS A 244 -7.50 8.53 -23.05
N HIS A 245 -7.53 7.35 -23.67
CA HIS A 245 -8.77 6.62 -23.98
C HIS A 245 -8.78 5.18 -23.46
N VAL A 246 -7.61 4.58 -23.24
CA VAL A 246 -7.49 3.19 -22.77
C VAL A 246 -6.71 3.17 -21.47
N THR A 247 -7.23 2.45 -20.48
CA THR A 247 -6.59 2.38 -19.16
C THR A 247 -5.20 1.76 -19.24
N ARG A 248 -4.31 2.26 -18.38
CA ARG A 248 -2.96 1.71 -18.22
C ARG A 248 -2.99 0.22 -17.86
N PHE A 249 -3.99 -0.23 -17.10
CA PHE A 249 -4.20 -1.64 -16.75
C PHE A 249 -4.49 -2.47 -17.99
N LYS A 250 -5.49 -2.07 -18.80
CA LYS A 250 -5.88 -2.77 -20.02
C LYS A 250 -4.73 -2.88 -21.01
N MET A 251 -4.02 -1.78 -21.29
CA MET A 251 -2.84 -1.84 -22.18
C MET A 251 -1.76 -2.80 -21.66
N HIS A 252 -1.51 -2.80 -20.35
CA HIS A 252 -0.50 -3.66 -19.73
C HIS A 252 -0.88 -5.14 -19.78
N GLN A 253 -2.18 -5.49 -19.71
CA GLN A 253 -2.63 -6.89 -19.82
C GLN A 253 -2.15 -7.56 -21.12
N PHE A 254 -2.16 -6.85 -22.24
CA PHE A 254 -1.67 -7.37 -23.52
C PHE A 254 -0.18 -7.67 -23.48
N LEU A 255 0.62 -6.76 -22.93
CA LEU A 255 2.06 -6.99 -22.79
C LEU A 255 2.34 -8.17 -21.86
N LYS A 256 1.63 -8.26 -20.73
CA LYS A 256 1.77 -9.35 -19.77
C LYS A 256 1.42 -10.70 -20.38
N LEU A 257 0.34 -10.77 -21.16
CA LEU A 257 -0.07 -11.99 -21.85
C LEU A 257 1.02 -12.44 -22.83
N HIS A 258 1.56 -11.51 -23.62
CA HIS A 258 2.66 -11.79 -24.54
C HIS A 258 3.94 -12.26 -23.81
N GLN A 259 4.20 -11.74 -22.62
CA GLN A 259 5.35 -12.14 -21.79
C GLN A 259 5.11 -13.45 -21.01
N GLY A 260 3.90 -14.04 -21.09
CA GLY A 260 3.54 -15.22 -20.31
C GLY A 260 3.36 -14.94 -18.81
N GLU A 261 3.27 -13.68 -18.39
CA GLU A 261 3.03 -13.30 -16.99
C GLU A 261 1.58 -13.58 -16.55
N VAL A 262 0.66 -13.69 -17.52
CA VAL A 262 -0.76 -14.04 -17.31
C VAL A 262 -1.21 -14.99 -18.43
N SER A 263 -2.15 -15.89 -18.14
CA SER A 263 -2.73 -16.81 -19.13
C SER A 263 -3.79 -16.18 -20.03
N GLN A 264 -4.45 -15.12 -19.56
CA GLN A 264 -5.51 -14.44 -20.28
C GLN A 264 -5.56 -12.95 -19.91
N VAL A 265 -6.11 -12.13 -20.80
CA VAL A 265 -6.46 -10.75 -20.51
C VAL A 265 -7.61 -10.74 -19.49
N SER A 266 -7.43 -10.02 -18.38
CA SER A 266 -8.48 -9.84 -17.39
C SER A 266 -9.63 -8.99 -17.94
N GLY A 267 -10.86 -9.37 -17.60
CA GLY A 267 -12.06 -8.56 -17.85
C GLY A 267 -12.22 -7.37 -16.90
N TYR A 268 -11.36 -7.26 -15.89
CA TYR A 268 -11.41 -6.17 -14.90
C TYR A 268 -11.03 -4.82 -15.50
N ASP A 269 -11.86 -3.80 -15.26
CA ASP A 269 -11.55 -2.40 -15.56
C ASP A 269 -11.51 -1.57 -14.27
N PRO A 270 -10.36 -0.96 -13.92
CA PRO A 270 -10.30 -0.01 -12.81
C PRO A 270 -11.32 1.13 -12.91
N LEU A 271 -11.68 1.62 -14.10
CA LEU A 271 -12.66 2.70 -14.23
C LEU A 271 -14.06 2.28 -13.76
N ASP A 272 -14.38 0.98 -13.83
CA ASP A 272 -15.64 0.45 -13.31
C ASP A 272 -15.62 0.38 -11.78
N LEU A 273 -14.49 -0.04 -11.20
CA LEU A 273 -14.32 -0.10 -9.73
C LEU A 273 -14.36 1.30 -9.10
N PHE A 274 -13.74 2.29 -9.75
CA PHE A 274 -13.70 3.68 -9.28
C PHE A 274 -14.88 4.54 -9.78
N SER A 275 -15.91 3.91 -10.36
CA SER A 275 -17.03 4.63 -10.98
C SER A 275 -17.95 5.36 -9.99
N GLY A 276 -17.97 4.95 -8.72
CA GLY A 276 -18.95 5.43 -7.74
C GLY A 276 -20.38 4.94 -8.02
N THR A 277 -20.56 3.96 -8.90
CA THR A 277 -21.87 3.40 -9.27
C THR A 277 -21.92 1.90 -8.95
N ARG A 278 -22.97 1.47 -8.22
CA ARG A 278 -23.09 0.10 -7.72
C ARG A 278 -22.91 -0.96 -8.81
N ASP A 279 -23.59 -0.80 -9.95
CA ASP A 279 -23.60 -1.82 -11.02
C ASP A 279 -22.23 -2.00 -11.68
N ARG A 280 -21.52 -0.90 -11.98
CA ARG A 280 -20.16 -0.97 -12.54
C ARG A 280 -19.17 -1.51 -11.51
N MET A 281 -19.29 -1.12 -10.25
CA MET A 281 -18.44 -1.65 -9.19
C MET A 281 -18.63 -3.16 -9.01
N LEU A 282 -19.88 -3.65 -9.04
CA LEU A 282 -20.19 -5.07 -9.01
C LEU A 282 -19.65 -5.80 -10.24
N LEU A 283 -19.74 -5.20 -11.44
CA LEU A 283 -19.13 -5.73 -12.66
C LEU A 283 -17.61 -5.90 -12.49
N ALA A 284 -16.93 -4.87 -11.95
CA ALA A 284 -15.50 -4.91 -11.71
C ALA A 284 -15.10 -6.00 -10.70
N ILE A 285 -15.83 -6.13 -9.59
CA ILE A 285 -15.59 -7.16 -8.58
C ILE A 285 -15.87 -8.56 -9.12
N THR A 286 -16.89 -8.73 -9.95
CA THR A 286 -17.19 -10.00 -10.63
C THR A 286 -16.07 -10.38 -11.61
N ALA A 287 -15.53 -9.41 -12.35
CA ALA A 287 -14.41 -9.62 -13.25
C ALA A 287 -13.10 -9.94 -12.51
N LEU A 288 -12.87 -9.30 -11.36
CA LEU A 288 -11.79 -9.63 -10.42
C LEU A 288 -11.94 -11.05 -9.90
N PHE A 289 -13.14 -11.46 -9.49
CA PHE A 289 -13.39 -12.84 -9.08
C PHE A 289 -13.13 -13.82 -10.22
N THR A 290 -13.60 -13.54 -11.44
CA THR A 290 -13.44 -14.43 -12.61
C THR A 290 -11.98 -14.56 -13.05
N SER A 291 -11.20 -13.49 -12.94
CA SER A 291 -9.80 -13.44 -13.37
C SER A 291 -8.92 -12.75 -12.32
N PRO A 292 -8.66 -13.42 -11.18
CA PRO A 292 -8.09 -12.79 -9.99
C PRO A 292 -6.67 -12.27 -10.20
N GLN A 293 -5.87 -12.97 -11.02
CA GLN A 293 -4.46 -12.66 -11.27
C GLN A 293 -3.73 -12.31 -9.95
N ASN A 294 -3.19 -11.09 -9.83
CA ASN A 294 -2.66 -10.55 -8.57
C ASN A 294 -3.46 -9.36 -8.05
N ASN A 295 -4.71 -9.28 -8.47
CA ASN A 295 -5.64 -8.21 -8.19
C ASN A 295 -6.72 -8.58 -7.19
N PHE A 296 -6.95 -9.88 -6.93
CA PHE A 296 -8.01 -10.32 -6.05
C PHE A 296 -7.62 -11.56 -5.25
N ARG A 297 -7.90 -11.54 -3.94
CA ARG A 297 -7.72 -12.69 -3.04
C ARG A 297 -8.86 -12.76 -2.04
N ILE A 298 -9.17 -13.98 -1.58
CA ILE A 298 -10.11 -14.21 -0.47
C ILE A 298 -9.40 -15.02 0.61
N PHE A 299 -9.60 -14.60 1.85
CA PHE A 299 -9.10 -15.25 3.05
C PHE A 299 -10.28 -15.69 3.93
N MET A 300 -10.14 -16.82 4.59
CA MET A 300 -11.06 -17.32 5.61
C MET A 300 -10.28 -17.56 6.89
N ASN A 301 -10.68 -16.90 7.99
CA ASN A 301 -9.99 -16.92 9.28
C ASN A 301 -8.47 -16.69 9.15
N GLY A 302 -8.10 -15.74 8.29
CA GLY A 302 -6.71 -15.38 8.01
C GLY A 302 -5.93 -16.32 7.08
N SER A 303 -6.52 -17.42 6.63
CA SER A 303 -5.93 -18.35 5.67
C SER A 303 -6.37 -18.02 4.25
N LEU A 304 -5.44 -17.97 3.29
CA LEU A 304 -5.80 -17.75 1.88
C LEU A 304 -6.57 -18.96 1.32
N ILE A 305 -7.75 -18.71 0.76
CA ILE A 305 -8.59 -19.74 0.13
C ILE A 305 -8.79 -19.52 -1.38
N TYR A 306 -8.62 -18.28 -1.87
CA TYR A 306 -8.78 -17.94 -3.28
C TYR A 306 -7.74 -16.92 -3.75
N GLY A 307 -7.19 -17.10 -4.96
CA GLY A 307 -6.11 -16.29 -5.52
C GLY A 307 -4.72 -16.87 -5.28
N GLY A 308 -3.66 -16.13 -5.65
CA GLY A 308 -2.27 -16.61 -5.60
C GLY A 308 -1.41 -16.00 -4.49
N LEU A 309 -0.73 -16.83 -3.69
CA LEU A 309 0.19 -16.44 -2.59
C LEU A 309 1.38 -15.59 -3.04
N GLY A 310 1.83 -15.75 -4.30
CA GLY A 310 3.04 -15.12 -4.83
C GLY A 310 2.82 -13.92 -5.75
N GLY A 311 1.57 -13.53 -6.05
CA GLY A 311 1.28 -12.48 -7.02
C GLY A 311 1.51 -12.84 -8.50
N GLY A 312 1.67 -14.13 -8.80
CA GLY A 312 1.37 -14.74 -10.09
C GLY A 312 0.26 -15.76 -9.85
N ALA A 313 -0.76 -15.78 -10.70
CA ALA A 313 -1.78 -16.82 -10.65
C ALA A 313 -1.31 -17.95 -11.56
N ASP A 314 -1.09 -19.14 -11.00
CA ASP A 314 -1.09 -20.35 -11.80
C ASP A 314 -2.52 -20.60 -12.27
N ASN A 315 -2.78 -20.09 -13.47
CA ASN A 315 -3.49 -20.70 -14.58
C ASN A 315 -4.29 -21.97 -14.27
N ASN A 316 -5.60 -21.82 -14.11
CA ASN A 316 -6.59 -22.48 -14.96
C ASN A 316 -7.93 -21.74 -14.81
N SER A 317 -8.71 -21.66 -15.89
CA SER A 317 -10.11 -21.20 -15.85
C SER A 317 -11.01 -22.08 -14.97
N VAL A 318 -10.46 -23.21 -14.49
CA VAL A 318 -11.09 -24.16 -13.58
C VAL A 318 -10.41 -24.02 -12.23
N LEU A 319 -11.22 -23.74 -11.20
CA LEU A 319 -10.78 -23.72 -9.82
C LEU A 319 -10.19 -25.09 -9.47
N SER A 320 -9.08 -25.12 -8.72
CA SER A 320 -8.60 -26.41 -8.21
C SER A 320 -9.67 -27.03 -7.30
N PRO A 321 -9.82 -28.37 -7.24
CA PRO A 321 -10.79 -29.00 -6.33
C PRO A 321 -10.62 -28.55 -4.86
N LYS A 322 -9.38 -28.25 -4.45
CA LYS A 322 -9.06 -27.67 -3.14
C LYS A 322 -9.67 -26.28 -2.95
N THR A 323 -9.60 -25.44 -3.98
CA THR A 323 -10.16 -24.09 -3.99
C THR A 323 -11.69 -24.13 -3.99
N GLU A 324 -12.30 -25.02 -4.79
CA GLU A 324 -13.75 -25.21 -4.81
C GLU A 324 -14.28 -25.62 -3.44
N ASN A 325 -13.64 -26.61 -2.80
CA ASN A 325 -14.00 -27.04 -1.46
C ASN A 325 -13.84 -25.90 -0.44
N ALA A 326 -12.75 -25.13 -0.49
CA ALA A 326 -12.55 -24.01 0.43
C ALA A 326 -13.57 -22.87 0.25
N ILE A 327 -14.03 -22.62 -0.98
CA ILE A 327 -15.13 -21.68 -1.25
C ILE A 327 -16.46 -22.26 -0.76
N ALA A 328 -16.70 -23.56 -0.93
CA ALA A 328 -17.89 -24.21 -0.37
C ALA A 328 -17.91 -24.13 1.16
N ASP A 329 -16.78 -24.34 1.83
CA ASP A 329 -16.61 -24.19 3.28
C ASP A 329 -16.90 -22.74 3.71
N LEU A 330 -16.40 -21.76 2.96
CA LEU A 330 -16.70 -20.34 3.20
C LEU A 330 -18.21 -20.07 3.10
N ILE A 331 -18.87 -20.56 2.06
CA ILE A 331 -20.32 -20.39 1.84
C ILE A 331 -21.10 -21.05 2.98
N ALA A 332 -20.73 -22.28 3.37
CA ALA A 332 -21.37 -23.01 4.46
C ALA A 332 -21.20 -22.31 5.81
N ALA A 333 -20.01 -21.80 6.12
CA ALA A 333 -19.72 -21.14 7.38
C ALA A 333 -20.29 -19.72 7.46
N SER A 334 -20.32 -18.98 6.35
CA SER A 334 -20.88 -17.62 6.30
C SER A 334 -22.39 -17.57 6.13
N GLY A 335 -23.00 -18.62 5.58
CA GLY A 335 -24.37 -18.59 5.09
C GLY A 335 -24.57 -17.73 3.83
N LEU A 336 -23.49 -17.19 3.25
CA LEU A 336 -23.54 -16.31 2.09
C LEU A 336 -23.34 -17.08 0.79
N GLN A 337 -24.25 -16.87 -0.16
CA GLN A 337 -23.95 -17.21 -1.54
C GLN A 337 -22.80 -16.34 -2.07
N LEU A 338 -22.00 -16.90 -2.96
CA LEU A 338 -20.85 -16.20 -3.54
C LEU A 338 -21.24 -14.85 -4.18
N VAL A 339 -22.36 -14.82 -4.92
CA VAL A 339 -22.87 -13.58 -5.53
C VAL A 339 -23.12 -12.51 -4.46
N SER A 340 -23.75 -12.89 -3.36
CA SER A 340 -24.04 -12.00 -2.24
C SER A 340 -22.78 -11.48 -1.55
N LEU A 341 -21.71 -12.27 -1.48
CA LEU A 341 -20.40 -11.83 -0.98
C LEU A 341 -19.80 -10.74 -1.88
N LEU A 342 -19.87 -10.90 -3.20
CA LEU A 342 -19.39 -9.89 -4.16
C LEU A 342 -20.22 -8.61 -4.09
N GLU A 343 -21.54 -8.73 -3.94
CA GLU A 343 -22.43 -7.58 -3.72
C GLU A 343 -22.12 -6.85 -2.40
N LEU A 344 -21.89 -7.58 -1.32
CA LEU A 344 -21.51 -7.02 -0.03
C LEU A 344 -20.20 -6.23 -0.13
N THR A 345 -19.22 -6.77 -0.86
CA THR A 345 -17.95 -6.10 -1.13
C THR A 345 -18.16 -4.80 -1.92
N ALA A 346 -19.01 -4.82 -2.95
CA ALA A 346 -19.36 -3.64 -3.73
C ALA A 346 -20.03 -2.55 -2.87
N GLU A 347 -20.97 -2.95 -2.02
CA GLU A 347 -21.72 -2.05 -1.13
C GLU A 347 -20.80 -1.36 -0.12
N ILE A 348 -19.84 -2.08 0.47
CA ILE A 348 -18.86 -1.51 1.39
C ILE A 348 -17.94 -0.51 0.69
N LEU A 349 -17.43 -0.86 -0.49
CA LEU A 349 -16.58 0.04 -1.27
C LEU A 349 -17.32 1.32 -1.66
N LEU A 350 -18.61 1.21 -1.97
CA LEU A 350 -19.46 2.35 -2.30
C LEU A 350 -19.70 3.26 -1.08
N ARG A 351 -19.99 2.69 0.10
CA ARG A 351 -20.35 3.45 1.31
C ARG A 351 -19.17 4.01 2.10
N SER A 352 -18.02 3.33 2.06
CA SER A 352 -16.85 3.72 2.85
C SER A 352 -16.07 4.91 2.29
N GLU A 353 -16.38 5.34 1.07
CA GLU A 353 -15.65 6.39 0.33
C GLU A 353 -14.13 6.15 0.19
N ILE A 354 -13.66 4.95 0.53
CA ILE A 354 -12.24 4.60 0.55
C ILE A 354 -11.62 4.76 -0.85
N LEU A 355 -12.34 4.31 -1.88
CA LEU A 355 -11.89 4.46 -3.27
C LEU A 355 -11.86 5.93 -3.73
N HIS A 356 -12.71 6.79 -3.19
CA HIS A 356 -12.74 8.21 -3.56
C HIS A 356 -11.45 8.92 -3.12
N ARG A 357 -11.04 8.74 -1.85
CA ARG A 357 -9.76 9.28 -1.37
C ARG A 357 -8.57 8.68 -2.11
N LEU A 358 -8.57 7.36 -2.32
CA LEU A 358 -7.52 6.71 -3.09
C LEU A 358 -7.41 7.29 -4.50
N LEU A 359 -8.52 7.49 -5.20
CA LEU A 359 -8.54 8.07 -6.54
C LEU A 359 -8.00 9.51 -6.55
N ALA A 360 -8.36 10.32 -5.55
CA ALA A 360 -7.82 11.67 -5.41
C ALA A 360 -6.30 11.66 -5.24
N THR A 361 -5.76 10.75 -4.42
CA THR A 361 -4.30 10.56 -4.28
C THR A 361 -3.66 10.07 -5.58
N GLN A 362 -4.29 9.16 -6.32
CA GLN A 362 -3.77 8.70 -7.62
C GLN A 362 -3.68 9.82 -8.65
N LYS A 363 -4.63 10.77 -8.62
CA LYS A 363 -4.70 11.94 -9.52
C LYS A 363 -3.67 13.03 -9.21
N MET A 364 -2.87 12.88 -8.14
CA MET A 364 -1.70 13.74 -7.91
C MET A 364 -0.63 13.56 -9.00
N ASP A 365 -0.68 12.46 -9.76
CA ASP A 365 0.00 12.36 -11.05
C ASP A 365 -0.70 13.24 -12.11
N ILE A 366 -0.38 14.53 -12.07
CA ILE A 366 -0.97 15.56 -12.95
C ILE A 366 -0.30 15.62 -14.33
N LEU A 367 0.96 15.19 -14.45
CA LEU A 367 1.75 15.34 -15.68
C LEU A 367 1.84 14.07 -16.50
N ASP A 368 1.36 12.93 -15.98
CA ASP A 368 1.74 11.60 -16.48
C ASP A 368 3.27 11.39 -16.41
N ILE A 369 3.73 10.15 -16.49
CA ILE A 369 5.17 9.86 -16.48
C ILE A 369 5.90 10.50 -17.66
N GLU A 370 5.25 10.71 -18.79
CA GLU A 370 5.83 11.41 -19.95
C GLU A 370 6.15 12.88 -19.67
N GLY A 371 5.46 13.54 -18.74
CA GLY A 371 5.84 14.88 -18.27
C GLY A 371 6.75 14.85 -17.04
N ALA A 372 6.41 14.03 -16.05
CA ALA A 372 7.13 14.00 -14.76
C ALA A 372 8.61 13.57 -14.90
N ILE A 373 8.94 12.76 -15.92
CA ILE A 373 10.33 12.33 -16.18
C ILE A 373 11.27 13.51 -16.50
N HIS A 374 10.77 14.61 -17.07
CA HIS A 374 11.59 15.79 -17.35
C HIS A 374 12.04 16.47 -16.06
N LEU A 375 11.13 16.56 -15.08
CA LEU A 375 11.41 17.16 -13.76
C LEU A 375 12.34 16.29 -12.93
N TYR A 376 12.25 14.96 -13.07
CA TYR A 376 13.24 14.04 -12.50
C TYR A 376 14.66 14.40 -12.96
N TYR A 377 14.87 14.66 -14.25
CA TYR A 377 16.18 15.05 -14.77
C TYR A 377 16.67 16.42 -14.25
N ASN A 378 15.76 17.36 -14.02
CA ASN A 378 16.09 18.63 -13.35
C ASN A 378 16.58 18.39 -11.92
N ILE A 379 15.88 17.55 -11.14
CA ILE A 379 16.19 17.27 -9.73
C ILE A 379 17.56 16.64 -9.58
N ILE A 380 17.87 15.62 -10.40
CA ILE A 380 19.19 14.96 -10.34
C ILE A 380 20.30 15.77 -11.02
N SER A 381 19.99 16.98 -11.53
CA SER A 381 20.93 17.86 -12.23
C SER A 381 21.65 17.19 -13.41
N GLN A 382 20.93 16.35 -14.19
CA GLN A 382 21.49 15.65 -15.35
C GLN A 382 20.81 16.07 -16.66
N PRO A 383 21.52 16.01 -17.81
CA PRO A 383 20.90 16.26 -19.11
C PRO A 383 19.73 15.30 -19.37
N CYS A 384 18.55 15.87 -19.69
CA CYS A 384 17.34 15.09 -19.91
C CYS A 384 17.50 14.11 -21.08
N SER A 385 17.47 12.81 -20.78
CA SER A 385 17.65 11.76 -21.78
C SER A 385 16.49 11.70 -22.79
N VAL A 386 15.28 12.07 -22.36
CA VAL A 386 14.08 12.11 -23.21
C VAL A 386 14.23 13.16 -24.31
N CYS A 387 14.72 14.35 -23.94
CA CYS A 387 14.95 15.45 -24.89
C CYS A 387 16.09 15.20 -25.88
N LYS A 388 17.03 14.28 -25.59
CA LYS A 388 18.14 13.99 -26.51
C LYS A 388 17.70 13.43 -27.86
N ASN A 389 16.56 12.72 -27.87
CA ASN A 389 16.05 12.06 -29.07
C ASN A 389 15.04 12.92 -29.85
N LEU A 390 14.77 14.14 -29.40
CA LEU A 390 13.79 15.06 -30.00
C LEU A 390 14.49 16.14 -30.82
N SER A 391 13.79 16.68 -31.81
CA SER A 391 14.29 17.85 -32.53
C SER A 391 14.33 19.07 -31.61
N LYS A 392 15.26 20.01 -31.87
CA LYS A 392 15.37 21.25 -31.08
C LYS A 392 14.06 22.05 -31.04
N ALA A 393 13.27 22.01 -32.12
CA ALA A 393 11.98 22.70 -32.20
C ALA A 393 10.92 22.08 -31.28
N GLU A 394 10.84 20.74 -31.22
CA GLU A 394 9.90 20.03 -30.34
C GLU A 394 10.23 20.24 -28.86
N VAL A 395 11.52 20.22 -28.50
CA VAL A 395 11.97 20.49 -27.13
C VAL A 395 11.63 21.93 -26.71
N LEU A 396 11.93 22.90 -27.58
CA LEU A 396 11.70 24.32 -27.31
C LEU A 396 10.21 24.64 -27.13
N HIS A 397 9.34 24.03 -27.95
CA HIS A 397 7.92 24.33 -27.92
C HIS A 397 7.17 23.57 -26.80
N LYS A 398 7.50 22.30 -26.55
CA LYS A 398 6.68 21.44 -25.68
C LYS A 398 7.23 21.27 -24.27
N TYR A 399 8.55 21.20 -24.09
CA TYR A 399 9.17 20.80 -22.81
C TYR A 399 9.98 21.92 -22.13
N SER A 400 10.20 23.04 -22.82
CA SER A 400 10.95 24.18 -22.26
C SER A 400 10.31 24.73 -20.97
N SER A 401 8.97 24.73 -20.89
CA SER A 401 8.25 25.14 -19.68
C SER A 401 8.64 24.29 -18.47
N LEU A 402 8.66 22.96 -18.62
CA LEU A 402 9.04 22.02 -17.57
C LEU A 402 10.51 22.18 -17.13
N HIS A 403 11.43 22.36 -18.09
CA HIS A 403 12.85 22.56 -17.77
C HIS A 403 13.16 23.94 -17.19
N SER A 404 12.27 24.92 -17.35
CA SER A 404 12.37 26.24 -16.73
C SER A 404 11.76 26.34 -15.33
N LEU A 405 11.12 25.26 -14.84
CA LEU A 405 10.49 25.29 -13.52
C LEU A 405 11.53 25.41 -12.40
N PRO A 406 11.26 26.23 -11.36
CA PRO A 406 12.06 26.25 -10.14
C PRO A 406 12.22 24.84 -9.53
N LEU A 407 13.35 24.62 -8.87
CA LEU A 407 13.68 23.33 -8.27
C LEU A 407 12.61 22.88 -7.27
N GLU A 408 12.11 23.79 -6.42
CA GLU A 408 11.08 23.51 -5.41
C GLU A 408 9.79 23.00 -6.04
N LYS A 409 9.38 23.59 -7.18
CA LYS A 409 8.21 23.12 -7.93
C LYS A 409 8.47 21.74 -8.54
N SER A 410 9.68 21.50 -9.06
CA SER A 410 10.08 20.20 -9.60
C SER A 410 10.04 19.12 -8.52
N LEU A 411 10.63 19.39 -7.34
CA LEU A 411 10.62 18.52 -6.17
C LEU A 411 9.19 18.17 -5.75
N LYS A 412 8.31 19.18 -5.65
CA LYS A 412 6.90 18.97 -5.29
C LYS A 412 6.19 18.06 -6.28
N ILE A 413 6.27 18.36 -7.58
CA ILE A 413 5.55 17.58 -8.62
C ILE A 413 6.06 16.13 -8.67
N VAL A 414 7.37 15.91 -8.53
CA VAL A 414 7.93 14.55 -8.52
C VAL A 414 7.57 13.82 -7.22
N GLY A 415 7.57 14.49 -6.07
CA GLY A 415 7.09 13.94 -4.81
C GLY A 415 5.61 13.51 -4.90
N ASP A 416 4.76 14.36 -5.45
CA ASP A 416 3.34 14.09 -5.72
C ASP A 416 3.16 12.89 -6.66
N TYR A 417 4.00 12.78 -7.70
CA TYR A 417 4.01 11.62 -8.60
C TYR A 417 4.39 10.33 -7.86
N LEU A 418 5.37 10.36 -6.96
CA LEU A 418 5.78 9.18 -6.18
C LEU A 418 4.69 8.75 -5.19
N ILE A 419 3.98 9.69 -4.55
CA ILE A 419 2.79 9.43 -3.73
C ILE A 419 1.69 8.78 -4.58
N ALA A 420 1.39 9.33 -5.75
CA ALA A 420 0.44 8.75 -6.68
C ALA A 420 0.86 7.34 -7.15
N ALA A 421 2.15 7.10 -7.37
CA ALA A 421 2.68 5.79 -7.73
C ALA A 421 2.51 4.76 -6.59
N THR A 422 2.61 5.18 -5.33
CA THR A 422 2.24 4.34 -4.18
C THR A 422 0.75 4.04 -4.18
N ALA A 423 -0.11 5.04 -4.34
CA ALA A 423 -1.58 4.86 -4.38
C ALA A 423 -2.07 3.99 -5.56
N LYS A 424 -1.35 3.97 -6.69
CA LYS A 424 -1.66 3.10 -7.84
C LYS A 424 -1.25 1.64 -7.63
N ASP A 425 -0.41 1.35 -6.65
CA ASP A 425 0.21 0.03 -6.43
C ASP A 425 -0.08 -0.57 -5.04
N CYS A 426 -0.82 0.14 -4.19
CA CYS A 426 -1.32 -0.40 -2.91
C CYS A 426 -2.41 -1.46 -3.15
N SER A 427 -2.71 -2.23 -2.11
CA SER A 427 -3.90 -3.08 -2.03
C SER A 427 -4.85 -2.54 -0.95
N LEU A 428 -6.12 -2.94 -1.06
CA LEU A 428 -7.14 -2.71 -0.06
C LEU A 428 -7.55 -4.07 0.52
N MET A 429 -7.47 -4.23 1.84
CA MET A 429 -7.94 -5.42 2.54
C MET A 429 -9.20 -5.08 3.34
N ILE A 430 -10.29 -5.79 3.05
CA ILE A 430 -11.59 -5.62 3.70
C ILE A 430 -11.89 -6.92 4.44
N SER A 431 -12.03 -6.86 5.76
CA SER A 431 -12.41 -8.00 6.59
C SER A 431 -13.87 -7.87 6.99
N PHE A 432 -14.57 -9.00 7.10
CA PHE A 432 -16.00 -9.10 7.37
C PHE A 432 -16.27 -10.13 8.45
N ARG A 433 -17.30 -9.88 9.27
CA ARG A 433 -17.96 -10.89 10.10
C ARG A 433 -19.45 -10.58 10.18
N PRO A 434 -20.32 -11.59 10.32
CA PRO A 434 -21.72 -11.37 10.70
C PRO A 434 -21.80 -10.52 11.97
N SER A 435 -22.68 -9.52 12.00
CA SER A 435 -22.93 -8.72 13.20
C SER A 435 -23.79 -9.53 14.17
N GLU A 436 -23.44 -9.56 15.45
CA GLU A 436 -24.24 -10.19 16.50
C GLU A 436 -25.29 -9.19 17.01
N ASP A 437 -26.56 -9.59 17.04
CA ASP A 437 -27.65 -8.75 17.52
C ASP A 437 -27.40 -8.29 18.97
N GLY A 438 -27.22 -6.99 19.18
CA GLY A 438 -27.33 -6.36 20.51
C GLY A 438 -26.04 -5.88 21.20
N HIS A 439 -24.87 -5.97 20.58
CA HIS A 439 -23.63 -5.42 21.16
C HIS A 439 -22.93 -4.41 20.24
N SER A 440 -23.37 -3.15 20.32
CA SER A 440 -22.72 -1.98 19.69
C SER A 440 -21.45 -1.56 20.45
N ALA A 441 -20.51 -2.48 20.65
CA ALA A 441 -19.26 -2.22 21.37
C ALA A 441 -18.01 -2.51 20.53
N SER A 442 -18.12 -2.49 19.19
CA SER A 442 -16.99 -2.77 18.31
C SER A 442 -16.50 -1.49 17.61
N ASN A 443 -15.17 -1.32 17.50
CA ASN A 443 -14.52 -0.23 16.76
C ASN A 443 -14.65 -0.39 15.23
N HIS A 444 -15.58 -1.21 14.75
CA HIS A 444 -15.74 -1.58 13.34
C HIS A 444 -16.96 -0.86 12.74
N ASP A 445 -16.91 -0.64 11.42
CA ASP A 445 -18.06 -0.11 10.70
C ASP A 445 -19.09 -1.23 10.48
N THR A 446 -20.36 -0.88 10.33
CA THR A 446 -21.43 -1.85 10.03
C THR A 446 -22.09 -1.53 8.71
N VAL A 447 -22.35 -2.55 7.90
CA VAL A 447 -23.13 -2.45 6.66
C VAL A 447 -24.31 -3.41 6.72
N PHE A 448 -25.49 -2.93 6.34
CA PHE A 448 -26.66 -3.78 6.15
C PHE A 448 -26.78 -4.17 4.68
N SER A 449 -26.74 -5.48 4.40
CA SER A 449 -27.01 -5.98 3.05
C SER A 449 -28.49 -6.30 2.90
N LYS A 450 -29.18 -5.58 2.01
CA LYS A 450 -30.58 -5.83 1.68
C LYS A 450 -30.80 -7.18 1.00
N SER A 451 -29.85 -7.64 0.17
CA SER A 451 -30.00 -8.91 -0.55
C SER A 451 -29.87 -10.12 0.38
N ILE A 452 -29.14 -9.96 1.50
CA ILE A 452 -28.90 -11.01 2.49
C ILE A 452 -29.85 -10.84 3.70
N ASN A 453 -30.43 -9.66 3.87
CA ASN A 453 -31.19 -9.26 5.05
C ASN A 453 -30.41 -9.46 6.37
N GLN A 454 -29.12 -9.15 6.35
CA GLN A 454 -28.19 -9.32 7.47
C GLN A 454 -27.19 -8.17 7.53
N SER A 455 -26.79 -7.80 8.74
CA SER A 455 -25.74 -6.82 9.01
C SER A 455 -24.38 -7.50 9.15
N TYR A 456 -23.34 -6.83 8.64
CA TYR A 456 -21.96 -7.26 8.75
C TYR A 456 -21.13 -6.15 9.39
N ASP A 457 -20.33 -6.53 10.38
CA ASP A 457 -19.23 -5.68 10.83
C ASP A 457 -18.08 -5.83 9.84
N TYR A 458 -17.45 -4.71 9.49
CA TYR A 458 -16.31 -4.71 8.59
C TYR A 458 -15.23 -3.72 9.03
N LYS A 459 -14.02 -4.00 8.56
CA LYS A 459 -12.91 -3.05 8.59
C LYS A 459 -12.19 -3.06 7.25
N ALA A 460 -11.69 -1.91 6.84
CA ALA A 460 -11.03 -1.73 5.56
C ALA A 460 -9.71 -1.00 5.76
N TYR A 461 -8.62 -1.55 5.21
CA TYR A 461 -7.27 -1.01 5.38
C TYR A 461 -6.49 -1.01 4.07
N TYR A 462 -5.80 0.08 3.80
CA TYR A 462 -4.77 0.12 2.77
C TYR A 462 -3.53 -0.63 3.24
N ILE A 463 -3.01 -1.50 2.39
CA ILE A 463 -1.74 -2.21 2.60
C ILE A 463 -0.80 -1.96 1.41
N ASP A 464 0.50 -2.24 1.61
CA ASP A 464 1.55 -1.99 0.61
C ASP A 464 1.72 -0.51 0.21
N LEU A 465 1.64 0.38 1.19
CA LEU A 465 1.88 1.83 1.05
C LEU A 465 3.39 2.21 1.06
N ASP A 466 4.24 1.39 0.42
CA ASP A 466 5.69 1.61 0.43
C ASP A 466 6.09 2.89 -0.32
N LEU A 467 7.09 3.60 0.23
CA LEU A 467 7.81 4.67 -0.47
C LEU A 467 8.41 4.12 -1.77
N LYS A 468 8.13 4.79 -2.89
CA LYS A 468 8.74 4.45 -4.18
C LYS A 468 10.09 5.17 -4.32
N PRO A 469 11.19 4.45 -4.61
CA PRO A 469 12.49 5.08 -4.82
C PRO A 469 12.47 6.04 -6.01
N LEU A 470 13.09 7.20 -5.89
CA LEU A 470 13.16 8.23 -6.94
C LEU A 470 13.75 7.67 -8.24
N LYS A 471 14.77 6.81 -8.14
CA LYS A 471 15.38 6.14 -9.31
C LYS A 471 14.41 5.31 -10.15
N LYS A 472 13.25 4.91 -9.60
CA LYS A 472 12.22 4.19 -10.38
C LYS A 472 11.55 5.06 -11.44
N MET A 473 11.69 6.39 -11.42
CA MET A 473 11.15 7.27 -12.47
C MET A 473 11.59 6.83 -13.87
N ILE A 474 12.87 6.47 -14.04
CA ILE A 474 13.40 5.97 -15.31
C ILE A 474 12.68 4.67 -15.72
N TYR A 475 12.57 3.72 -14.78
CA TYR A 475 11.89 2.44 -15.01
C TYR A 475 10.41 2.66 -15.39
N TYR A 476 9.71 3.55 -14.68
CA TYR A 476 8.30 3.84 -14.97
C TYR A 476 8.13 4.41 -16.38
N TYR A 477 9.00 5.33 -16.79
CA TYR A 477 8.97 5.90 -18.14
C TYR A 477 9.21 4.82 -19.20
N GLN A 478 10.27 4.01 -19.05
CA GLN A 478 10.60 2.95 -19.99
C GLN A 478 9.49 1.89 -20.09
N LEU A 479 8.93 1.47 -18.96
CA LEU A 479 7.84 0.51 -18.92
C LEU A 479 6.57 1.07 -19.59
N ASP A 480 6.28 2.35 -19.36
CA ASP A 480 5.14 3.02 -19.99
C ASP A 480 5.27 3.06 -21.51
N GLN A 481 6.43 3.49 -22.03
CA GLN A 481 6.70 3.48 -23.46
C GLN A 481 6.61 2.06 -24.06
N LYS A 482 7.15 1.04 -23.37
CA LYS A 482 7.04 -0.36 -23.80
C LYS A 482 5.59 -0.81 -23.95
N ILE A 483 4.73 -0.42 -23.01
CA ILE A 483 3.33 -0.87 -22.96
C ILE A 483 2.48 -0.20 -24.02
N VAL A 484 2.62 1.12 -24.17
CA VAL A 484 1.84 1.87 -25.16
C VAL A 484 2.25 1.47 -26.57
N ASN A 485 3.56 1.31 -26.83
CA ASN A 485 4.05 0.85 -28.13
C ASN A 485 3.54 -0.57 -28.46
N PHE A 486 3.62 -1.49 -27.50
CA PHE A 486 3.13 -2.85 -27.70
C PHE A 486 1.62 -2.90 -27.98
N TYR A 487 0.84 -2.12 -27.24
CA TYR A 487 -0.62 -2.07 -27.41
C TYR A 487 -1.02 -1.54 -28.78
N LYS A 488 -0.37 -0.47 -29.25
CA LYS A 488 -0.61 0.09 -30.59
C LYS A 488 -0.31 -0.92 -31.70
N MET A 489 0.85 -1.57 -31.65
CA MET A 489 1.24 -2.59 -32.64
C MET A 489 0.21 -3.72 -32.71
N ASN A 490 -0.32 -4.17 -31.56
CA ASN A 490 -1.35 -5.21 -31.53
C ASN A 490 -2.68 -4.75 -32.14
N GLN A 491 -3.10 -3.51 -31.91
CA GLN A 491 -4.33 -2.98 -32.54
C GLN A 491 -4.21 -2.88 -34.06
N GLU A 492 -3.06 -2.44 -34.57
CA GLU A 492 -2.82 -2.38 -36.01
C GLU A 492 -2.86 -3.77 -36.67
N ILE A 493 -2.33 -4.79 -35.98
CA ILE A 493 -2.38 -6.18 -36.46
C ILE A 493 -3.82 -6.70 -36.47
N GLN A 494 -4.59 -6.50 -35.39
CA GLN A 494 -5.99 -6.92 -35.33
C GLN A 494 -6.86 -6.19 -36.36
N GLY A 495 -6.62 -4.89 -36.57
CA GLY A 495 -7.31 -4.09 -37.60
C GLY A 495 -7.00 -4.56 -39.02
N LYS A 496 -5.75 -4.95 -39.32
CA LYS A 496 -5.37 -5.49 -40.64
C LYS A 496 -5.95 -6.87 -40.93
N VAL A 497 -6.07 -7.73 -39.91
CA VAL A 497 -6.70 -9.06 -40.03
C VAL A 497 -8.21 -8.93 -40.31
N CYS A 498 -8.91 -7.98 -39.68
CA CYS A 498 -10.32 -7.72 -39.98
C CYS A 498 -10.55 -7.14 -41.39
N CYS A 499 -9.66 -6.27 -41.89
CA CYS A 499 -9.81 -5.67 -43.22
C CYS A 499 -9.45 -6.61 -44.39
N SER A 500 -8.73 -7.70 -44.14
CA SER A 500 -8.35 -8.68 -45.17
C SER A 500 -9.35 -9.84 -45.34
N GLY A 501 -10.39 -9.91 -44.51
CA GLY A 501 -11.46 -10.93 -44.55
C GLY A 501 -12.65 -10.64 -45.47
N ASN A 502 -12.76 -9.43 -46.06
CA ASN A 502 -13.88 -9.03 -46.93
C ASN A 502 -13.53 -9.02 -48.43
N GLY A 503 -12.84 -10.07 -48.89
CA GLY A 503 -12.69 -10.35 -50.33
C GLY A 503 -13.94 -11.06 -50.85
N ALA A 504 -14.90 -10.30 -51.38
CA ALA A 504 -16.05 -10.86 -52.11
C ALA A 504 -15.57 -11.73 -53.28
N PRO A 505 -16.21 -12.88 -53.58
CA PRO A 505 -15.84 -13.69 -54.73
C PRO A 505 -16.24 -12.93 -56.00
N THR A 506 -15.25 -12.59 -56.81
CA THR A 506 -15.49 -12.12 -58.17
C THR A 506 -15.96 -13.31 -59.00
N ALA A 507 -17.27 -13.32 -59.29
CA ALA A 507 -17.83 -14.22 -60.29
C ALA A 507 -17.20 -13.91 -61.66
N LYS A 508 -16.57 -14.91 -62.27
CA LYS A 508 -16.31 -14.95 -63.71
C LYS A 508 -16.99 -16.18 -64.29
N HIS A 509 -17.57 -15.92 -65.46
CA HIS A 509 -18.49 -16.71 -66.27
C HIS A 509 -18.24 -18.22 -66.36
#